data_AF-A0A814P141-F1
#
_entry.id   AF-A0A814P141-F1
#
_cell.length_a   1.000
_cell.length_b   1.000
_cell.length_c   1.000
_cell.angle_alpha   90.00
_cell.angle_beta   90.00
_cell.angle_gamma   90.00
#
_symmetry.space_group_name_H-M   'P 1'
#
loop_
_entity.id
_entity.type
_entity.pdbx_description
1 polymer ?
#
loop_
_entity_poly.entity_id
_entity_poly.type
_entity_poly.pdbx_seq_one_letter_code
_entity_poly.pdbx_strand_id
1 'polypeptide(L)'
;MINILSSCTLIIVIVINSLPATFASGVINWNGNNWAMSCDFYGNDLSNVQISGEGCGGKCAATQECTHFTWTQWNGGTCWMKKGPVSKADAFPTNDPYMVCGVNYESQPSNGNIINILNRGSQTIKVGFFKNLGSFQPSFVAEKIVIISPGATQTVSLAQGWEGRLQKLTGAPADPATWAEIHFNAWQDMTFCDISLIRGFNGAMVFSSADGSLRTGFTNDLRPGAPSKFKVKDSNGYDVLQPTEPFTGGRNDELVAYYRGKVSQGNAYIIPDDHASSHGTTGKRMNLEIY
;
A
#
# COMPACT_ATOMS: atom_id res chain seq x y z
N MET A 1 -8.14 -81.63 -12.79
CA MET A 1 -7.03 -81.09 -13.60
C MET A 1 -7.60 -79.96 -14.45
N ILE A 2 -7.43 -78.71 -14.03
CA ILE A 2 -7.84 -77.53 -14.80
C ILE A 2 -6.68 -76.52 -14.68
N ASN A 3 -6.02 -76.27 -15.81
CA ASN A 3 -5.08 -75.18 -16.02
C ASN A 3 -5.87 -73.88 -16.16
N ILE A 4 -5.53 -72.85 -15.39
CA ILE A 4 -5.98 -71.48 -15.66
C ILE A 4 -4.74 -70.62 -15.87
N LEU A 5 -4.61 -70.13 -17.11
CA LEU A 5 -3.57 -69.25 -17.60
C LEU A 5 -3.63 -67.89 -16.87
N SER A 6 -2.46 -67.44 -16.43
CA SER A 6 -2.22 -66.08 -15.95
C SER A 6 -2.36 -65.10 -17.12
N SER A 7 -3.29 -64.15 -17.01
CA SER A 7 -3.38 -62.98 -17.87
C SER A 7 -2.89 -61.77 -17.08
N CYS A 8 -1.67 -61.34 -17.39
CA CYS A 8 -1.11 -60.06 -16.94
C CYS A 8 -1.83 -58.92 -17.67
N THR A 9 -2.70 -58.20 -16.97
CA THR A 9 -3.25 -56.93 -17.47
C THR A 9 -2.25 -55.81 -17.18
N LEU A 10 -1.66 -55.26 -18.24
CA LEU A 10 -0.73 -54.13 -18.17
C LEU A 10 -1.52 -52.85 -17.84
N ILE A 11 -1.35 -52.29 -16.64
CA ILE A 11 -1.90 -50.98 -16.27
C ILE A 11 -0.95 -49.91 -16.79
N ILE A 12 -1.33 -49.22 -17.88
CA ILE A 12 -0.63 -48.02 -18.34
C ILE A 12 -1.06 -46.85 -17.45
N VAL A 13 -0.22 -46.49 -16.48
CA VAL A 13 -0.37 -45.26 -15.71
C VAL A 13 0.08 -44.10 -16.61
N ILE A 14 -0.89 -43.39 -17.20
CA ILE A 14 -0.62 -42.12 -17.89
C ILE A 14 -0.32 -41.09 -16.80
N VAL A 15 0.96 -40.81 -16.57
CA VAL A 15 1.38 -39.63 -15.81
C VAL A 15 1.12 -38.42 -16.69
N ILE A 16 -0.08 -37.84 -16.56
CA ILE A 16 -0.35 -36.49 -17.05
C ILE A 16 0.54 -35.55 -16.23
N ASN A 17 1.68 -35.16 -16.80
CA ASN A 17 2.41 -33.98 -16.36
C ASN A 17 1.50 -32.78 -16.58
N SER A 18 0.65 -32.47 -15.58
CA SER A 18 0.00 -31.17 -15.53
C SER A 18 1.09 -30.14 -15.31
N LEU A 19 1.42 -29.41 -16.36
CA LEU A 19 2.15 -28.15 -16.21
C LEU A 19 1.39 -27.32 -15.18
N PRO A 20 2.05 -26.75 -14.16
CA PRO A 20 1.37 -25.81 -13.28
C PRO A 20 0.82 -24.70 -14.17
N ALA A 21 -0.50 -24.50 -14.12
CA ALA A 21 -1.12 -23.35 -14.75
C ALA A 21 -0.42 -22.12 -14.18
N THR A 22 0.38 -21.47 -15.01
CA THR A 22 0.89 -20.14 -14.71
C THR A 22 -0.33 -19.25 -14.56
N PHE A 23 -0.67 -18.90 -13.33
CA PHE A 23 -1.60 -17.81 -13.08
C PHE A 23 -0.95 -16.56 -13.67
N ALA A 24 -1.37 -16.18 -14.88
CA ALA A 24 -1.19 -14.81 -15.31
C ALA A 24 -1.82 -13.97 -14.19
N SER A 25 -1.03 -13.15 -13.50
CA SER A 25 -1.60 -12.07 -12.70
C SER A 25 -2.49 -11.30 -13.67
N GLY A 26 -3.80 -11.45 -13.55
CA GLY A 26 -4.75 -10.81 -14.45
C GLY A 26 -4.53 -9.32 -14.38
N VAL A 27 -3.87 -8.75 -15.38
CA VAL A 27 -3.66 -7.32 -15.46
C VAL A 27 -5.02 -6.70 -15.74
N ILE A 28 -5.51 -5.87 -14.81
CA ILE A 28 -6.74 -5.11 -15.00
C ILE A 28 -6.44 -3.97 -15.98
N ASN A 29 -7.08 -4.02 -17.14
CA ASN A 29 -6.91 -3.02 -18.18
C ASN A 29 -7.85 -1.84 -17.93
N TRP A 30 -7.34 -0.82 -17.23
CA TRP A 30 -8.07 0.42 -16.98
C TRP A 30 -8.24 1.23 -18.25
N ASN A 31 -9.45 1.71 -18.50
CA ASN A 31 -9.81 2.37 -19.76
C ASN A 31 -9.48 3.88 -19.83
N GLY A 32 -8.74 4.42 -18.84
CA GLY A 32 -8.42 5.84 -18.72
C GLY A 32 -9.45 6.69 -17.94
N ASN A 33 -10.68 6.20 -17.74
CA ASN A 33 -11.76 6.90 -17.03
C ASN A 33 -12.08 6.28 -15.65
N ASN A 34 -11.05 5.77 -14.97
CA ASN A 34 -11.14 5.18 -13.62
C ASN A 34 -12.10 3.98 -13.47
N TRP A 35 -12.39 3.26 -14.56
CA TRP A 35 -13.08 1.97 -14.50
C TRP A 35 -12.45 0.94 -15.45
N ALA A 36 -12.75 -0.33 -15.21
CA ALA A 36 -12.26 -1.46 -16.00
C ALA A 36 -13.30 -2.59 -16.03
N MET A 37 -13.16 -3.48 -17.02
CA MET A 37 -13.92 -4.73 -17.09
C MET A 37 -13.17 -5.84 -16.33
N SER A 38 -13.85 -6.95 -16.03
CA SER A 38 -13.26 -8.15 -15.41
C SER A 38 -12.56 -7.87 -14.09
N CYS A 39 -13.17 -7.02 -13.26
CA CYS A 39 -12.59 -6.66 -11.98
C CYS A 39 -13.65 -6.43 -10.90
N ASP A 40 -13.19 -6.47 -9.65
CA ASP A 40 -13.99 -6.24 -8.45
C ASP A 40 -13.11 -5.71 -7.30
N PHE A 41 -13.76 -5.28 -6.21
CA PHE A 41 -13.18 -4.87 -4.95
C PHE A 41 -13.81 -5.68 -3.80
N TYR A 42 -13.00 -6.06 -2.83
CA TYR A 42 -13.49 -6.82 -1.69
C TYR A 42 -14.39 -5.97 -0.78
N GLY A 43 -15.64 -6.42 -0.60
CA GLY A 43 -16.57 -5.91 0.42
C GLY A 43 -16.92 -4.42 0.27
N ASN A 44 -17.06 -3.74 1.41
CA ASN A 44 -17.34 -2.31 1.52
C ASN A 44 -18.63 -1.80 0.85
N ASP A 45 -19.61 -2.68 0.64
CA ASP A 45 -20.91 -2.32 0.05
C ASP A 45 -21.65 -1.28 0.91
N LEU A 46 -21.92 -0.13 0.30
CA LEU A 46 -22.72 0.96 0.86
C LEU A 46 -24.21 0.77 0.55
N SER A 47 -24.53 0.54 -0.72
CA SER A 47 -25.88 0.31 -1.21
C SER A 47 -25.84 -0.33 -2.60
N ASN A 48 -26.99 -0.77 -3.12
CA ASN A 48 -27.08 -1.29 -4.49
C ASN A 48 -28.31 -0.77 -5.24
N VAL A 49 -28.23 -0.77 -6.56
CA VAL A 49 -29.34 -0.42 -7.45
C VAL A 49 -29.25 -1.17 -8.76
N GLN A 50 -30.41 -1.53 -9.34
CA GLN A 50 -30.46 -2.11 -10.67
C GLN A 50 -30.26 -1.02 -11.73
N ILE A 51 -29.21 -1.13 -12.53
CA ILE A 51 -28.81 -0.17 -13.58
C ILE A 51 -27.85 -0.87 -14.54
N SER A 52 -27.56 -0.30 -15.72
CA SER A 52 -26.52 -0.83 -16.61
C SER A 52 -25.12 -0.62 -16.04
N GLY A 53 -24.15 -1.41 -16.52
CA GLY A 53 -22.74 -1.30 -16.09
C GLY A 53 -22.16 0.09 -16.32
N GLU A 54 -22.47 0.69 -17.48
CA GLU A 54 -22.05 2.04 -17.85
C GLU A 54 -22.62 3.11 -16.91
N GLY A 55 -23.83 2.90 -16.40
CA GLY A 55 -24.48 3.81 -15.46
C GLY A 55 -23.95 3.74 -14.03
N CYS A 56 -23.23 2.68 -13.67
CA CYS A 56 -22.80 2.43 -12.29
C CYS A 56 -21.81 3.49 -11.77
N GLY A 57 -20.89 3.95 -12.62
CA GLY A 57 -19.94 5.01 -12.26
C GLY A 57 -20.61 6.35 -11.94
N GLY A 58 -21.51 6.80 -12.81
CA GLY A 58 -22.28 8.03 -12.58
C GLY A 58 -23.18 7.92 -11.34
N LYS A 59 -23.77 6.74 -11.11
CA LYS A 59 -24.56 6.49 -9.91
C LYS A 59 -23.73 6.53 -8.63
N CYS A 60 -22.53 5.96 -8.64
CA CYS A 60 -21.59 6.10 -7.53
C CYS A 60 -21.21 7.57 -7.31
N ALA A 61 -20.94 8.34 -8.36
CA ALA A 61 -20.64 9.78 -8.24
C ALA A 61 -21.76 10.61 -7.63
N ALA A 62 -23.01 10.28 -7.93
CA ALA A 62 -24.16 10.93 -7.33
C ALA A 62 -24.48 10.44 -5.90
N THR A 63 -23.81 9.39 -5.41
CA THR A 63 -24.12 8.78 -4.11
C THR A 63 -23.12 9.23 -3.06
N GLN A 64 -23.62 9.91 -2.03
CA GLN A 64 -22.80 10.38 -0.91
C GLN A 64 -22.05 9.20 -0.27
N GLU A 65 -20.77 9.41 0.07
CA GLU A 65 -19.82 8.40 0.58
C GLU A 65 -19.36 7.31 -0.39
N CYS A 66 -19.93 7.21 -1.60
CA CYS A 66 -19.46 6.22 -2.57
C CYS A 66 -18.05 6.59 -3.04
N THR A 67 -17.11 5.66 -2.92
CA THR A 67 -15.69 5.82 -3.32
C THR A 67 -15.35 4.95 -4.52
N HIS A 68 -16.06 3.85 -4.71
CA HIS A 68 -15.87 2.90 -5.78
C HIS A 68 -17.15 2.10 -5.98
N PHE A 69 -17.17 1.32 -7.04
CA PHE A 69 -18.29 0.47 -7.35
C PHE A 69 -17.84 -0.82 -8.00
N THR A 70 -18.72 -1.81 -7.91
CA THR A 70 -18.69 -3.00 -8.76
C THR A 70 -20.07 -3.14 -9.40
N TRP A 71 -20.13 -3.51 -10.66
CA TRP A 71 -21.35 -3.90 -11.34
C TRP A 71 -21.29 -5.39 -11.69
N THR A 72 -22.39 -6.10 -11.48
CA THR A 72 -22.54 -7.52 -11.82
C THR A 72 -23.83 -7.78 -12.60
N GLN A 73 -23.91 -8.92 -13.30
CA GLN A 73 -25.12 -9.34 -14.01
C GLN A 73 -26.28 -9.78 -13.09
N TRP A 74 -26.09 -9.69 -11.76
CA TRP A 74 -27.10 -10.07 -10.77
C TRP A 74 -28.42 -9.31 -11.02
N ASN A 75 -29.54 -10.03 -10.99
CA ASN A 75 -30.89 -9.49 -11.23
C ASN A 75 -31.03 -8.62 -12.49
N GLY A 76 -30.36 -9.00 -13.58
CA GLY A 76 -30.42 -8.25 -14.84
C GLY A 76 -29.53 -7.00 -14.86
N GLY A 77 -28.61 -6.87 -13.89
CA GLY A 77 -27.63 -5.79 -13.83
C GLY A 77 -27.74 -5.00 -12.52
N THR A 78 -26.85 -5.26 -11.58
CA THR A 78 -26.83 -4.59 -10.28
C THR A 78 -25.52 -3.85 -10.07
N CYS A 79 -25.61 -2.55 -9.78
CA CYS A 79 -24.51 -1.71 -9.33
C CYS A 79 -24.42 -1.75 -7.80
N TRP A 80 -23.28 -2.20 -7.30
CA TRP A 80 -22.89 -2.21 -5.89
C TRP A 80 -22.02 -0.99 -5.64
N MET A 81 -22.63 0.05 -5.05
CA MET A 81 -21.92 1.24 -4.61
C MET A 81 -21.18 0.90 -3.33
N LYS A 82 -19.91 1.25 -3.25
CA LYS A 82 -19.02 0.90 -2.15
C LYS A 82 -18.39 2.14 -1.56
N LYS A 83 -17.99 2.07 -0.30
CA LYS A 83 -17.41 3.19 0.45
C LYS A 83 -16.04 2.86 1.02
N GLY A 84 -15.37 3.87 1.57
CA GLY A 84 -14.05 3.71 2.18
C GLY A 84 -12.91 3.75 1.18
N PRO A 85 -11.68 3.86 1.68
CA PRO A 85 -10.50 4.13 0.87
C PRO A 85 -10.20 2.99 -0.10
N VAL A 86 -9.89 3.35 -1.34
CA VAL A 86 -9.65 2.41 -2.42
C VAL A 86 -8.79 3.08 -3.50
N SER A 87 -7.97 2.30 -4.17
CA SER A 87 -7.22 2.69 -5.36
C SER A 87 -7.40 1.65 -6.47
N LYS A 88 -6.98 1.98 -7.69
CA LYS A 88 -6.92 1.00 -8.79
C LYS A 88 -6.11 -0.26 -8.45
N ALA A 89 -5.13 -0.15 -7.56
CA ALA A 89 -4.28 -1.29 -7.15
C ALA A 89 -4.99 -2.26 -6.19
N ASP A 90 -6.11 -1.84 -5.58
CA ASP A 90 -6.90 -2.68 -4.68
C ASP A 90 -7.95 -3.52 -5.43
N ALA A 91 -8.11 -3.27 -6.72
CA ALA A 91 -8.98 -4.08 -7.56
C ALA A 91 -8.32 -5.44 -7.84
N PHE A 92 -9.11 -6.51 -7.81
CA PHE A 92 -8.65 -7.84 -8.22
C PHE A 92 -9.35 -8.28 -9.51
N PRO A 93 -8.67 -9.02 -10.40
CA PRO A 93 -9.25 -9.51 -11.63
C PRO A 93 -10.27 -10.61 -11.35
N THR A 94 -11.34 -10.66 -12.14
CA THR A 94 -12.35 -11.72 -12.11
C THR A 94 -12.38 -12.47 -13.44
N ASN A 95 -12.93 -13.68 -13.44
CA ASN A 95 -13.14 -14.46 -14.66
C ASN A 95 -14.44 -14.09 -15.40
N ASP A 96 -15.21 -13.12 -14.88
CA ASP A 96 -16.45 -12.64 -15.51
C ASP A 96 -16.13 -11.44 -16.43
N PRO A 97 -16.24 -11.60 -17.76
CA PRO A 97 -15.92 -10.53 -18.70
C PRO A 97 -16.93 -9.37 -18.68
N TYR A 98 -18.08 -9.53 -18.02
CA TYR A 98 -19.12 -8.52 -17.95
C TYR A 98 -19.11 -7.72 -16.64
N MET A 99 -18.36 -8.18 -15.62
CA MET A 99 -18.19 -7.39 -14.41
C MET A 99 -17.45 -6.09 -14.72
N VAL A 100 -17.90 -5.01 -14.10
CA VAL A 100 -17.27 -3.69 -14.21
C VAL A 100 -16.90 -3.24 -12.82
N CYS A 101 -15.68 -2.76 -12.61
CA CYS A 101 -15.34 -2.06 -11.37
C CYS A 101 -14.78 -0.69 -11.69
N GLY A 102 -14.95 0.25 -10.77
CA GLY A 102 -14.39 1.58 -10.93
C GLY A 102 -14.19 2.29 -9.61
N VAL A 103 -13.25 3.22 -9.63
CA VAL A 103 -12.92 4.10 -8.51
C VAL A 103 -13.43 5.49 -8.82
N ASN A 104 -14.01 6.14 -7.83
CA ASN A 104 -14.53 7.47 -7.95
C ASN A 104 -13.68 8.45 -7.14
N TYR A 105 -12.72 9.06 -7.81
CA TYR A 105 -11.87 10.07 -7.19
C TYR A 105 -12.56 11.43 -7.04
N GLU A 106 -13.69 11.66 -7.71
CA GLU A 106 -14.41 12.95 -7.72
C GLU A 106 -15.46 13.09 -6.60
N SER A 107 -15.96 11.99 -6.03
CA SER A 107 -17.01 11.99 -4.98
C SER A 107 -16.49 11.96 -3.54
N GLN A 108 -15.17 12.03 -3.35
CA GLN A 108 -14.56 12.16 -2.04
C GLN A 108 -14.14 13.61 -1.82
N PRO A 109 -14.38 14.23 -0.63
CA PRO A 109 -14.29 15.68 -0.43
C PRO A 109 -12.97 16.24 -0.99
N SER A 110 -13.08 17.02 -2.07
CA SER A 110 -11.98 17.56 -2.88
C SER A 110 -11.26 18.74 -2.23
N ASN A 111 -11.57 19.07 -0.97
CA ASN A 111 -11.06 20.27 -0.30
C ASN A 111 -10.01 19.99 0.80
N GLY A 112 -9.34 18.83 0.78
CA GLY A 112 -8.36 18.53 1.82
C GLY A 112 -7.32 17.50 1.42
N ASN A 113 -6.17 17.58 2.09
CA ASN A 113 -5.11 16.59 2.00
C ASN A 113 -5.55 15.33 2.71
N ILE A 114 -5.50 14.19 2.02
CA ILE A 114 -5.95 12.91 2.56
C ILE A 114 -4.83 11.90 2.43
N ILE A 115 -4.63 11.14 3.49
CA ILE A 115 -3.78 9.95 3.48
C ILE A 115 -4.58 8.74 3.95
N ASN A 116 -4.62 7.72 3.11
CA ASN A 116 -5.15 6.40 3.44
C ASN A 116 -3.99 5.53 3.92
N ILE A 117 -4.08 4.97 5.12
CA ILE A 117 -3.02 4.14 5.70
C ILE A 117 -3.51 2.71 5.74
N LEU A 118 -2.86 1.84 4.98
CA LEU A 118 -3.22 0.43 4.82
C LEU A 118 -2.25 -0.42 5.63
N ASN A 119 -2.79 -1.19 6.58
CA ASN A 119 -1.99 -2.18 7.28
C ASN A 119 -1.97 -3.48 6.46
N ARG A 120 -0.89 -3.71 5.72
CA ARG A 120 -0.65 -4.94 4.96
C ARG A 120 0.01 -6.04 5.80
N GLY A 121 0.37 -5.74 7.05
CA GLY A 121 0.94 -6.68 8.00
C GLY A 121 -0.11 -7.56 8.70
N SER A 122 0.37 -8.52 9.50
CA SER A 122 -0.46 -9.49 10.23
C SER A 122 -0.83 -9.06 11.65
N GLN A 123 -0.31 -7.94 12.14
CA GLN A 123 -0.54 -7.43 13.50
C GLN A 123 -1.20 -6.06 13.45
N THR A 124 -2.01 -5.74 14.47
CA THR A 124 -2.53 -4.38 14.65
C THR A 124 -1.37 -3.41 14.84
N ILE A 125 -1.36 -2.32 14.08
CA ILE A 125 -0.32 -1.29 14.16
C ILE A 125 -0.86 0.02 14.72
N LYS A 126 0.02 0.78 15.38
CA LYS A 126 -0.19 2.19 15.69
C LYS A 126 0.65 3.04 14.75
N VAL A 127 0.08 4.07 14.17
CA VAL A 127 0.78 5.00 13.28
C VAL A 127 0.64 6.40 13.85
N GLY A 128 1.78 7.00 14.18
CA GLY A 128 1.85 8.37 14.66
C GLY A 128 2.11 9.36 13.53
N PHE A 129 1.48 10.52 13.61
CA PHE A 129 1.68 11.66 12.73
C PHE A 129 2.48 12.72 13.47
N PHE A 130 3.63 13.09 12.93
CA PHE A 130 4.55 14.03 13.56
C PHE A 130 4.79 15.19 12.61
N LYS A 131 4.15 16.33 12.91
CA LYS A 131 4.33 17.56 12.15
C LYS A 131 5.73 18.13 12.37
N ASN A 132 6.36 18.63 11.32
CA ASN A 132 7.65 19.32 11.43
C ASN A 132 7.48 20.64 12.19
N LEU A 133 8.46 20.98 13.04
CA LEU A 133 8.49 22.25 13.79
C LEU A 133 9.25 23.35 13.03
N GLY A 134 9.89 22.99 11.92
CA GLY A 134 10.70 23.84 11.06
C GLY A 134 11.57 22.97 10.15
N SER A 135 12.35 23.61 9.28
CA SER A 135 13.27 22.92 8.38
C SER A 135 14.25 22.06 9.19
N PHE A 136 14.30 20.76 8.86
CA PHE A 136 15.16 19.77 9.54
C PHE A 136 14.87 19.57 11.03
N GLN A 137 13.70 20.00 11.54
CA GLN A 137 13.32 19.87 12.95
C GLN A 137 12.12 18.92 13.11
N PRO A 138 12.35 17.60 13.20
CA PRO A 138 11.27 16.65 13.41
C PRO A 138 10.70 16.78 14.83
N SER A 139 9.37 16.81 14.96
CA SER A 139 8.71 16.63 16.26
C SER A 139 8.74 15.16 16.70
N PHE A 140 8.77 14.90 18.00
CA PHE A 140 8.53 13.58 18.60
C PHE A 140 7.22 13.53 19.39
N VAL A 141 6.44 14.60 19.34
CA VAL A 141 5.08 14.67 19.86
C VAL A 141 4.14 14.40 18.70
N ALA A 142 3.40 13.29 18.77
CA ALA A 142 2.43 12.96 17.75
C ALA A 142 1.24 13.93 17.84
N GLU A 143 0.87 14.59 16.74
CA GLU A 143 -0.37 15.37 16.68
C GLU A 143 -1.60 14.46 16.61
N LYS A 144 -1.40 13.25 16.10
CA LYS A 144 -2.43 12.23 15.90
C LYS A 144 -1.80 10.86 15.94
N ILE A 145 -2.55 9.90 16.49
CA ILE A 145 -2.22 8.47 16.42
C ILE A 145 -3.46 7.75 15.90
N VAL A 146 -3.27 6.88 14.92
CA VAL A 146 -4.31 5.96 14.45
C VAL A 146 -3.93 4.53 14.77
N ILE A 147 -4.94 3.70 15.02
CA ILE A 147 -4.79 2.26 15.29
C ILE A 147 -5.44 1.51 14.13
N ILE A 148 -4.72 0.58 13.52
CA ILE A 148 -5.13 -0.06 12.27
C ILE A 148 -4.99 -1.58 12.42
N SER A 149 -6.11 -2.28 12.43
CA SER A 149 -6.14 -3.75 12.41
C SER A 149 -5.52 -4.30 11.12
N PRO A 150 -5.04 -5.56 11.11
CA PRO A 150 -4.55 -6.22 9.90
C PRO A 150 -5.55 -6.15 8.74
N GLY A 151 -5.09 -5.80 7.54
CA GLY A 151 -5.92 -5.66 6.33
C GLY A 151 -6.86 -4.45 6.32
N ALA A 152 -6.98 -3.71 7.44
CA ALA A 152 -7.82 -2.53 7.52
C ALA A 152 -7.09 -1.31 6.94
N THR A 153 -7.89 -0.31 6.58
CA THR A 153 -7.40 1.01 6.17
C THR A 153 -7.95 2.07 7.12
N GLN A 154 -7.12 3.06 7.46
CA GLN A 154 -7.56 4.29 8.14
C GLN A 154 -7.35 5.49 7.22
N THR A 155 -8.39 6.31 7.06
CA THR A 155 -8.32 7.54 6.27
C THR A 155 -8.16 8.73 7.20
N VAL A 156 -7.15 9.56 6.94
CA VAL A 156 -6.84 10.74 7.72
C VAL A 156 -6.82 11.96 6.82
N SER A 157 -7.63 12.96 7.16
CA SER A 157 -7.54 14.30 6.60
C SER A 157 -6.48 15.12 7.37
N LEU A 158 -5.65 15.82 6.62
CA LEU A 158 -4.59 16.70 7.08
C LEU A 158 -4.84 18.13 6.58
N ALA A 159 -4.36 19.11 7.34
CA ALA A 159 -4.50 20.52 6.98
C ALA A 159 -3.73 20.85 5.68
N GLN A 160 -4.11 21.96 5.03
CA GLN A 160 -3.32 22.53 3.94
C GLN A 160 -1.89 22.84 4.41
N GLY A 161 -0.88 22.53 3.59
CA GLY A 161 0.51 22.78 3.96
C GLY A 161 1.04 21.84 5.05
N TRP A 162 0.34 20.73 5.35
CA TRP A 162 0.83 19.78 6.34
C TRP A 162 2.14 19.15 5.86
N GLU A 163 3.17 19.30 6.68
CA GLU A 163 4.50 18.78 6.46
C GLU A 163 4.93 18.00 7.70
N GLY A 164 5.41 16.78 7.48
CA GLY A 164 5.89 15.94 8.56
C GLY A 164 6.10 14.51 8.13
N ARG A 165 6.06 13.60 9.11
CA ARG A 165 6.19 12.17 8.88
C ARG A 165 5.07 11.36 9.50
N LEU A 166 4.84 10.21 8.89
CA LEU A 166 4.12 9.10 9.46
C LEU A 166 5.11 8.03 9.88
N GLN A 167 4.90 7.43 11.06
CA GLN A 167 5.80 6.44 11.64
C GLN A 167 4.99 5.33 12.30
N LYS A 168 5.32 4.07 11.99
CA LYS A 168 4.81 2.91 12.74
C LYS A 168 5.44 2.94 14.14
N LEU A 169 4.60 2.98 15.17
CA LEU A 169 5.04 3.02 16.57
C LEU A 169 5.08 1.58 17.12
N THR A 170 6.26 0.96 17.04
CA THR A 170 6.55 -0.30 17.73
C THR A 170 7.01 -0.06 19.16
N GLY A 171 7.69 1.07 19.42
CA GLY A 171 8.11 1.58 20.73
C GLY A 171 7.87 3.09 20.87
N ALA A 172 8.82 3.80 21.48
CA ALA A 172 8.81 5.25 21.64
C ALA A 172 8.99 5.97 20.29
N PRO A 173 8.49 7.22 20.13
CA PRO A 173 8.68 7.99 18.89
C PRO A 173 10.13 8.19 18.46
N ALA A 174 11.07 8.18 19.42
CA ALA A 174 12.51 8.33 19.18
C ALA A 174 13.23 7.03 18.82
N ASP A 175 12.55 5.87 18.89
CA ASP A 175 13.15 4.59 18.55
C ASP A 175 13.42 4.48 17.03
N PRO A 176 14.38 3.63 16.62
CA PRO A 176 14.67 3.42 15.21
C PRO A 176 13.43 2.94 14.44
N ALA A 177 13.06 3.68 13.39
CA ALA A 177 11.86 3.40 12.63
C ALA A 177 11.97 3.92 11.20
N THR A 178 11.25 3.24 10.30
CA THR A 178 11.05 3.72 8.93
C THR A 178 10.17 4.96 8.99
N TRP A 179 10.58 6.03 8.32
CA TRP A 179 9.81 7.26 8.23
C TRP A 179 9.16 7.37 6.84
N ALA A 180 7.88 7.71 6.82
CA ALA A 180 7.16 8.06 5.60
C ALA A 180 6.93 9.58 5.64
N GLU A 181 7.75 10.33 4.92
CA GLU A 181 7.80 11.79 4.96
C GLU A 181 6.90 12.36 3.85
N ILE A 182 6.14 13.41 4.16
CA ILE A 182 5.20 14.03 3.21
C ILE A 182 5.01 15.52 3.49
N HIS A 183 4.96 16.30 2.42
CA HIS A 183 4.67 17.72 2.40
C HIS A 183 3.56 18.00 1.38
N PHE A 184 2.35 18.28 1.87
CA PHE A 184 1.23 18.67 1.02
C PHE A 184 1.23 20.17 0.70
N ASN A 185 0.73 20.54 -0.49
CA ASN A 185 0.62 21.95 -0.94
C ASN A 185 1.95 22.71 -0.86
N ALA A 186 3.04 22.03 -1.19
CA ALA A 186 4.38 22.56 -1.20
C ALA A 186 4.58 23.48 -2.42
N TRP A 187 5.82 23.56 -2.92
CA TRP A 187 6.13 24.31 -4.12
C TRP A 187 5.22 23.90 -5.30
N GLN A 188 4.67 24.89 -6.00
CA GLN A 188 3.67 24.72 -7.07
C GLN A 188 2.41 23.94 -6.65
N ASP A 189 2.02 24.03 -5.37
CA ASP A 189 0.89 23.28 -4.80
C ASP A 189 1.04 21.76 -4.97
N MET A 190 2.27 21.26 -5.11
CA MET A 190 2.53 19.83 -5.24
C MET A 190 2.48 19.14 -3.86
N THR A 191 2.36 17.81 -3.91
CA THR A 191 2.59 16.94 -2.77
C THR A 191 3.94 16.25 -2.98
N PHE A 192 4.89 16.46 -2.09
CA PHE A 192 6.16 15.74 -2.09
C PHE A 192 6.15 14.67 -1.02
N CYS A 193 6.71 13.50 -1.31
CA CYS A 193 6.85 12.43 -0.33
C CYS A 193 8.06 11.55 -0.60
N ASP A 194 8.50 10.87 0.44
CA ASP A 194 9.57 9.88 0.38
C ASP A 194 9.50 8.89 1.55
N ILE A 195 10.16 7.74 1.38
CA ILE A 195 10.41 6.79 2.45
C ILE A 195 11.86 6.99 2.91
N SER A 196 12.10 7.00 4.21
CA SER A 196 13.42 7.28 4.77
C SER A 196 13.83 6.23 5.80
N LEU A 197 15.04 5.71 5.62
CA LEU A 197 15.73 4.76 6.50
C LEU A 197 16.84 5.43 7.31
N ILE A 198 17.00 6.75 7.17
CA ILE A 198 18.02 7.55 7.85
C ILE A 198 17.91 7.35 9.37
N ARG A 199 16.67 7.29 9.88
CA ARG A 199 16.35 7.14 11.30
C ARG A 199 16.04 5.70 11.73
N GLY A 200 16.34 4.72 10.88
CA GLY A 200 16.24 3.30 11.17
C GLY A 200 15.14 2.61 10.38
N PHE A 201 14.84 1.37 10.77
CA PHE A 201 13.85 0.55 10.07
C PHE A 201 13.10 -0.38 11.03
N ASN A 202 11.77 -0.32 10.99
CA ASN A 202 10.89 -1.23 11.74
C ASN A 202 9.77 -1.85 10.89
N GLY A 203 9.73 -1.55 9.59
CA GLY A 203 8.76 -2.09 8.64
C GLY A 203 8.92 -1.48 7.26
N ALA A 204 8.58 -2.24 6.23
CA ALA A 204 8.61 -1.73 4.86
C ALA A 204 7.38 -0.83 4.62
N MET A 205 7.53 0.17 3.76
CA MET A 205 6.48 1.14 3.48
C MET A 205 6.46 1.51 1.99
N VAL A 206 5.27 1.79 1.47
CA VAL A 206 5.07 2.26 0.09
C VAL A 206 4.10 3.43 0.09
N PHE A 207 4.52 4.53 -0.50
CA PHE A 207 3.62 5.60 -0.92
C PHE A 207 3.07 5.34 -2.31
N SER A 208 1.80 5.67 -2.51
CA SER A 208 1.22 5.87 -3.84
C SER A 208 0.27 7.06 -3.86
N SER A 209 0.11 7.70 -5.00
CA SER A 209 -0.97 8.65 -5.21
C SER A 209 -2.23 7.91 -5.64
N ALA A 210 -3.39 8.40 -5.20
CA ALA A 210 -4.67 7.79 -5.56
C ALA A 210 -4.90 7.80 -7.09
N ASP A 211 -4.46 8.86 -7.78
CA ASP A 211 -4.53 8.97 -9.24
C ASP A 211 -3.58 8.02 -10.01
N GLY A 212 -2.68 7.32 -9.32
CA GLY A 212 -1.71 6.40 -9.90
C GLY A 212 -0.47 7.05 -10.54
N SER A 213 -0.33 8.37 -10.46
CA SER A 213 0.84 9.11 -10.97
C SER A 213 2.14 8.82 -10.22
N LEU A 214 2.04 8.35 -8.97
CA LEU A 214 3.19 8.10 -8.11
C LEU A 214 3.07 6.75 -7.39
N ARG A 215 4.17 6.01 -7.36
CA ARG A 215 4.40 4.89 -6.44
C ARG A 215 5.88 4.81 -6.09
N THR A 216 6.22 4.89 -4.81
CA THR A 216 7.61 4.86 -4.31
C THR A 216 7.68 4.12 -2.98
N GLY A 217 8.84 3.54 -2.66
CA GLY A 217 9.03 2.68 -1.49
C GLY A 217 9.34 1.22 -1.85
N PHE A 218 9.22 0.34 -0.87
CA PHE A 218 9.54 -1.08 -1.01
C PHE A 218 8.74 -1.92 -0.01
N THR A 219 8.60 -3.22 -0.29
CA THR A 219 7.70 -4.12 0.47
C THR A 219 8.43 -5.17 1.30
N ASN A 220 9.74 -5.36 1.07
CA ASN A 220 10.51 -6.42 1.74
C ASN A 220 10.90 -6.02 3.16
N ASP A 221 10.63 -6.88 4.14
CA ASP A 221 11.19 -6.74 5.48
C ASP A 221 12.70 -6.97 5.45
N LEU A 222 13.46 -5.95 5.86
CA LEU A 222 14.92 -5.96 5.81
C LEU A 222 15.55 -6.62 7.04
N ARG A 223 14.78 -6.93 8.10
CA ARG A 223 15.32 -7.46 9.36
C ARG A 223 15.79 -8.92 9.27
N PRO A 224 15.06 -9.86 8.63
CA PRO A 224 15.50 -11.25 8.58
C PRO A 224 16.90 -11.43 7.97
N GLY A 225 17.22 -10.69 6.90
CA GLY A 225 18.51 -10.75 6.20
C GLY A 225 19.62 -9.85 6.76
N ALA A 226 19.34 -9.04 7.79
CA ALA A 226 20.33 -8.11 8.32
C ALA A 226 21.36 -8.82 9.23
N PRO A 227 22.65 -8.47 9.14
CA PRO A 227 23.65 -8.83 10.14
C PRO A 227 23.22 -8.45 11.56
N SER A 228 23.56 -9.28 12.56
CA SER A 228 23.17 -9.06 13.97
C SER A 228 23.64 -7.71 14.51
N LYS A 229 24.81 -7.22 14.09
CA LYS A 229 25.35 -5.90 14.46
C LYS A 229 24.48 -4.71 14.06
N PHE A 230 23.53 -4.91 13.15
CA PHE A 230 22.59 -3.86 12.73
C PHE A 230 21.25 -3.92 13.46
N LYS A 231 20.98 -5.01 14.17
CA LYS A 231 19.73 -5.24 14.90
C LYS A 231 19.85 -4.66 16.30
N VAL A 232 18.88 -3.87 16.69
CA VAL A 232 18.74 -3.33 18.03
C VAL A 232 17.31 -3.58 18.52
N LYS A 233 17.10 -3.42 19.83
CA LYS A 233 15.77 -3.47 20.43
C LYS A 233 15.20 -2.07 20.55
N ASP A 234 13.94 -1.90 20.16
CA ASP A 234 13.19 -0.69 20.50
C ASP A 234 12.80 -0.66 21.98
N SER A 235 12.17 0.40 22.45
CA SER A 235 11.81 0.57 23.87
C SER A 235 10.81 -0.47 24.39
N ASN A 236 10.14 -1.21 23.48
CA ASN A 236 9.22 -2.29 23.81
C ASN A 236 9.86 -3.68 23.61
N GLY A 237 11.14 -3.76 23.24
CA GLY A 237 11.89 -5.01 23.08
C GLY A 237 11.74 -5.68 21.72
N TYR A 238 11.15 -5.01 20.72
CA TYR A 238 11.03 -5.54 19.37
C TYR A 238 12.32 -5.34 18.57
N ASP A 239 12.64 -6.29 17.68
CA ASP A 239 13.77 -6.15 16.76
C ASP A 239 13.47 -5.09 15.68
N VAL A 240 14.35 -4.10 15.63
CA VAL A 240 14.41 -3.04 14.62
C VAL A 240 15.85 -2.93 14.10
N LEU A 241 16.06 -2.22 12.99
CA LEU A 241 17.41 -1.90 12.52
C LEU A 241 17.78 -0.48 12.93
N GLN A 242 19.03 -0.32 13.34
CA GLN A 242 19.61 0.96 13.73
C GLN A 242 19.53 2.02 12.59
N PRO A 243 19.60 3.32 12.91
CA PRO A 243 19.69 4.37 11.91
C PRO A 243 20.99 4.28 11.09
N THR A 244 20.93 4.65 9.80
CA THR A 244 22.16 4.90 9.03
C THR A 244 22.85 6.17 9.51
N GLU A 245 22.09 7.15 10.03
CA GLU A 245 22.61 8.35 10.68
C GLU A 245 21.84 8.62 11.98
N PRO A 246 22.42 8.36 13.15
CA PRO A 246 21.77 8.65 14.43
C PRO A 246 21.73 10.15 14.72
N PHE A 247 20.85 10.58 15.63
CA PHE A 247 20.78 11.98 16.08
C PHE A 247 22.04 12.47 16.77
N THR A 248 22.87 11.55 17.28
CA THR A 248 24.19 11.86 17.87
C THR A 248 25.25 12.19 16.82
N GLY A 249 24.94 12.04 15.54
CA GLY A 249 25.86 12.25 14.42
C GLY A 249 26.65 11.00 14.03
N GLY A 250 27.34 11.11 12.89
CA GLY A 250 28.05 10.00 12.25
C GLY A 250 27.18 9.23 11.25
N ARG A 251 27.82 8.42 10.41
CA ARG A 251 27.16 7.58 9.40
C ARG A 251 27.62 6.14 9.50
N ASN A 252 26.69 5.20 9.39
CA ASN A 252 26.97 3.78 9.36
C ASN A 252 27.10 3.28 7.92
N ASP A 253 28.30 3.41 7.35
CA ASP A 253 28.57 3.06 5.95
C ASP A 253 28.28 1.59 5.61
N GLU A 254 28.48 0.67 6.56
CA GLU A 254 28.20 -0.75 6.34
C GLU A 254 26.70 -1.02 6.26
N LEU A 255 25.89 -0.35 7.09
CA LEU A 255 24.44 -0.44 7.02
C LEU A 255 23.90 0.25 5.75
N VAL A 256 24.50 1.38 5.35
CA VAL A 256 24.20 2.04 4.07
C VAL A 256 24.41 1.04 2.93
N ALA A 257 25.57 0.36 2.88
CA ALA A 257 25.86 -0.64 1.86
C ALA A 257 24.86 -1.81 1.90
N TYR A 258 24.46 -2.27 3.09
CA TYR A 258 23.41 -3.27 3.23
C TYR A 258 22.08 -2.81 2.62
N TYR A 259 21.61 -1.59 2.94
CA TYR A 259 20.36 -1.08 2.38
C TYR A 259 20.44 -0.87 0.87
N ARG A 260 21.56 -0.41 0.31
CA ARG A 260 21.76 -0.30 -1.15
C ARG A 260 21.68 -1.64 -1.86
N GLY A 261 22.07 -2.72 -1.19
CA GLY A 261 21.92 -4.08 -1.70
C GLY A 261 20.50 -4.64 -1.64
N LYS A 262 19.55 -3.95 -0.97
CA LYS A 262 18.18 -4.44 -0.73
C LYS A 262 17.08 -3.52 -1.24
N VAL A 263 17.35 -2.22 -1.34
CA VAL A 263 16.40 -1.19 -1.76
C VAL A 263 16.96 -0.51 -2.99
N SER A 264 16.21 -0.56 -4.10
CA SER A 264 16.59 0.11 -5.35
C SER A 264 16.72 1.61 -5.15
N GLN A 265 17.63 2.23 -5.91
CA GLN A 265 17.81 3.68 -5.90
C GLN A 265 16.49 4.40 -6.21
N GLY A 266 16.22 5.49 -5.49
CA GLY A 266 14.99 6.26 -5.61
C GLY A 266 13.81 5.74 -4.78
N ASN A 267 13.88 4.53 -4.20
CA ASN A 267 12.77 4.01 -3.40
C ASN A 267 12.87 4.34 -1.90
N ALA A 268 14.02 4.82 -1.42
CA ALA A 268 14.15 5.34 -0.06
C ALA A 268 15.38 6.24 0.09
N TYR A 269 15.30 7.22 0.99
CA TYR A 269 16.45 7.89 1.56
C TYR A 269 17.22 6.92 2.46
N ILE A 270 18.45 6.61 2.09
CA ILE A 270 19.38 5.82 2.91
C ILE A 270 20.38 6.77 3.58
N ILE A 271 20.71 7.87 2.92
CA ILE A 271 21.51 9.01 3.43
C ILE A 271 20.85 10.33 2.99
N PRO A 272 21.14 11.49 3.62
CA PRO A 272 20.52 12.78 3.30
C PRO A 272 20.66 13.23 1.83
N ASP A 273 21.74 12.82 1.16
CA ASP A 273 22.05 13.21 -0.22
C ASP A 273 21.31 12.37 -1.28
N ASP A 274 20.42 11.46 -0.87
CA ASP A 274 19.62 10.62 -1.76
C ASP A 274 18.46 11.38 -2.44
N HIS A 275 18.74 12.53 -3.04
CA HIS A 275 17.71 13.41 -3.62
C HIS A 275 16.82 12.74 -4.68
N ALA A 276 17.31 11.68 -5.34
CA ALA A 276 16.52 10.87 -6.27
C ALA A 276 15.35 10.12 -5.60
N SER A 277 15.32 10.05 -4.27
CA SER A 277 14.28 9.41 -3.48
C SER A 277 13.14 10.36 -3.08
N SER A 278 13.24 11.66 -3.36
CA SER A 278 12.11 12.59 -3.24
C SER A 278 11.26 12.58 -4.49
N HIS A 279 9.96 12.35 -4.30
CA HIS A 279 9.00 12.28 -5.40
C HIS A 279 7.90 13.31 -5.23
N GLY A 280 7.44 13.85 -6.36
CA GLY A 280 6.36 14.84 -6.40
C GLY A 280 5.15 14.34 -7.19
N THR A 281 3.96 14.70 -6.75
CA THR A 281 2.69 14.49 -7.47
C THR A 281 1.77 15.69 -7.28
N THR A 282 0.87 15.94 -8.23
CA THR A 282 -0.23 16.90 -8.04
C THR A 282 -1.30 16.37 -7.10
N GLY A 283 -1.38 15.04 -6.91
CA GLY A 283 -2.38 14.37 -6.09
C GLY A 283 -2.42 14.86 -4.64
N LYS A 284 -3.61 15.13 -4.13
CA LYS A 284 -3.87 15.48 -2.70
C LYS A 284 -4.41 14.31 -1.89
N ARG A 285 -4.48 13.14 -2.52
CA ARG A 285 -4.93 11.88 -1.95
C ARG A 285 -3.80 10.88 -2.10
N MET A 286 -3.18 10.53 -0.98
CA MET A 286 -2.06 9.61 -0.92
C MET A 286 -2.49 8.33 -0.21
N ASN A 287 -1.86 7.22 -0.55
CA ASN A 287 -1.95 5.97 0.17
C ASN A 287 -0.57 5.64 0.74
N LEU A 288 -0.53 5.19 1.99
CA LEU A 288 0.64 4.64 2.65
C LEU A 288 0.35 3.19 3.03
N GLU A 289 1.00 2.25 2.36
CA GLU A 289 0.98 0.84 2.73
C GLU A 289 2.11 0.56 3.72
N ILE A 290 1.80 -0.12 4.83
CA ILE A 290 2.76 -0.50 5.85
C ILE A 290 2.75 -2.02 6.00
N TYR A 291 3.93 -2.63 5.92
CA TYR A 291 4.14 -4.08 5.98
C TYR A 291 4.78 -4.51 7.32
#